data_AF-A0A925K133-F1
#
_entry.id   AF-A0A925K133-F1
#
_cell.length_a   1.000
_cell.length_b   1.000
_cell.length_c   1.000
_cell.angle_alpha   90.00
_cell.angle_beta   90.00
_cell.angle_gamma   90.00
#
_symmetry.space_group_name_H-M   'P 1'
#
loop_
_entity.id
_entity.type
_entity.pdbx_description
1 polymer ?
#
loop_
_entity_poly.entity_id
_entity_poly.type
_entity_poly.pdbx_seq_one_letter_code
_entity_poly.pdbx_strand_id
1 'polypeptide(L)'
;MDSNILTAWRYQKRGILEAIASYQSRLKLLPALSALTVYEVIYGFENSLAKAQGDFEQTRLDLSKADQLINSCMVLPFDHNSAKIAAYIVPRLPKNIPKDTLLDALIAATALAHGHGVATRNKDDFELVGQHTPNNLTLRLAIWTP
;
A
#
# COMPACT_ATOMS: atom_id res chain seq x y z
N MET A 1 -0.84 4.67 -1.20
CA MET A 1 0.49 4.36 -0.64
C MET A 1 0.50 2.90 -0.28
N ASP A 2 1.65 2.28 -0.44
CA ASP A 2 1.92 0.90 -0.07
C ASP A 2 2.14 0.75 1.47
N SER A 3 2.05 -0.48 2.00
CA SER A 3 2.13 -0.81 3.42
C SER A 3 3.47 -0.44 4.04
N ASN A 4 4.56 -0.58 3.28
CA ASN A 4 5.90 -0.19 3.74
C ASN A 4 6.04 1.32 3.96
N ILE A 5 5.35 2.16 3.17
CA ILE A 5 5.33 3.61 3.33
C ILE A 5 4.52 3.99 4.55
N LEU A 6 3.34 3.41 4.71
CA LEU A 6 2.48 3.65 5.87
C LEU A 6 3.19 3.27 7.18
N THR A 7 3.88 2.13 7.18
CA THR A 7 4.69 1.68 8.32
C THR A 7 5.82 2.66 8.64
N ALA A 8 6.56 3.10 7.62
CA ALA A 8 7.64 4.08 7.81
C ALA A 8 7.12 5.46 8.26
N TRP A 9 5.94 5.87 7.80
CA TRP A 9 5.27 7.08 8.27
C TRP A 9 4.89 6.97 9.74
N ARG A 10 4.31 5.84 10.18
CA ARG A 10 4.01 5.58 11.60
C ARG A 10 5.25 5.69 12.49
N TYR A 11 6.40 5.22 12.00
CA TYR A 11 7.69 5.34 12.69
C TYR A 11 8.38 6.70 12.50
N GLN A 12 7.69 7.69 11.92
CA GLN A 12 8.18 9.05 11.71
C GLN A 12 9.53 9.10 10.99
N LYS A 13 9.74 8.22 10.00
CA LYS A 13 10.96 8.24 9.18
C LYS A 13 11.02 9.54 8.38
N ARG A 14 12.14 10.25 8.51
CA ARG A 14 12.30 11.63 8.05
C ARG A 14 12.04 11.76 6.54
N GLY A 15 12.64 10.91 5.72
CA GLY A 15 12.48 10.97 4.26
C GLY A 15 11.03 10.72 3.82
N ILE A 16 10.30 9.87 4.54
CA ILE A 16 8.86 9.66 4.29
C ILE A 16 8.03 10.88 4.69
N LEU A 17 8.32 11.50 5.84
CA LEU A 17 7.64 12.72 6.26
C LEU A 17 7.85 13.86 5.27
N GLU A 18 9.09 14.05 4.82
CA GLU A 18 9.44 15.07 3.82
C GLU A 18 8.75 14.79 2.47
N ALA A 19 8.70 13.53 2.03
CA ALA A 19 8.01 13.14 0.80
C ALA A 19 6.49 13.38 0.87
N ILE A 20 5.85 13.04 2.00
CA ILE A 20 4.42 13.28 2.22
C ILE A 20 4.12 14.78 2.28
N ALA A 21 4.92 15.55 3.03
CA ALA A 21 4.75 17.00 3.11
C ALA A 21 4.92 17.67 1.74
N SER A 22 5.92 17.25 0.97
CA SER A 22 6.15 17.70 -0.41
C SER A 22 4.97 17.36 -1.31
N TYR A 23 4.47 16.13 -1.27
CA TYR A 23 3.27 15.69 -2.00
C TYR A 23 2.05 16.56 -1.66
N GLN A 24 1.77 16.73 -0.37
CA GLN A 24 0.63 17.52 0.12
C GLN A 24 0.74 19.00 -0.30
N SER A 25 1.92 19.60 -0.19
CA SER A 25 2.14 20.99 -0.59
C SER A 25 1.90 21.23 -2.08
N ARG A 26 2.33 20.28 -2.93
CA ARG A 26 2.25 20.40 -4.39
C ARG A 26 0.85 20.12 -4.93
N LEU A 27 0.20 19.07 -4.43
CA LEU A 27 -1.08 18.59 -4.98
C LEU A 27 -2.29 19.03 -4.17
N LYS A 28 -2.10 19.55 -2.95
CA LYS A 28 -3.18 19.91 -2.01
C LYS A 28 -4.14 18.75 -1.75
N LEU A 29 -3.63 17.52 -1.82
CA LEU A 29 -4.37 16.28 -1.59
C LEU A 29 -3.77 15.53 -0.41
N LEU A 30 -4.64 14.85 0.35
CA LEU A 30 -4.20 13.86 1.33
C LEU A 30 -3.69 12.60 0.62
N PRO A 31 -2.70 11.90 1.19
CA PRO A 31 -2.34 10.58 0.72
C PRO A 31 -3.53 9.61 0.81
N ALA A 32 -3.69 8.78 -0.22
CA ALA A 32 -4.68 7.72 -0.23
C ALA A 32 -4.04 6.36 0.09
N LEU A 33 -4.80 5.46 0.72
CA LEU A 33 -4.46 4.07 1.01
C LEU A 33 -5.38 3.15 0.23
N SER A 34 -4.89 2.02 -0.28
CA SER A 34 -5.79 0.95 -0.70
C SER A 34 -6.37 0.26 0.54
N ALA A 35 -7.63 -0.19 0.47
CA ALA A 35 -8.20 -1.08 1.49
C ALA A 35 -7.34 -2.34 1.72
N LEU A 36 -6.56 -2.77 0.71
CA LEU A 36 -5.65 -3.91 0.86
C LEU A 36 -4.39 -3.56 1.65
N THR A 37 -3.86 -2.34 1.50
CA THR A 37 -2.79 -1.83 2.36
C THR A 37 -3.26 -1.73 3.82
N VAL A 38 -4.51 -1.30 4.04
CA VAL A 38 -5.13 -1.30 5.37
C VAL A 38 -5.21 -2.72 5.93
N TYR A 39 -5.68 -3.67 5.12
CA TYR A 39 -5.70 -5.09 5.48
C TYR A 39 -4.32 -5.62 5.87
N GLU A 40 -3.27 -5.36 5.08
CA GLU A 40 -1.90 -5.83 5.38
C GLU A 40 -1.40 -5.35 6.74
N VAL A 41 -1.58 -4.06 7.02
CA VAL A 41 -1.10 -3.47 8.27
C VAL A 41 -1.85 -4.05 9.46
N ILE A 42 -3.18 -4.11 9.39
CA ILE A 42 -4.00 -4.68 10.47
C ILE A 42 -3.70 -6.17 10.64
N TYR A 43 -3.63 -6.92 9.55
CA TYR A 43 -3.30 -8.35 9.58
C TYR A 43 -1.94 -8.59 10.24
N GLY A 44 -0.93 -7.77 9.96
CA GLY A 44 0.40 -7.88 10.59
C GLY A 44 0.34 -7.77 12.12
N PHE A 45 -0.47 -6.85 12.64
CA PHE A 45 -0.69 -6.71 14.09
C PHE A 45 -1.51 -7.87 14.66
N GLU A 46 -2.65 -8.21 14.05
CA GLU A 46 -3.53 -9.30 14.51
C GLU A 46 -2.81 -10.65 14.51
N ASN A 47 -2.01 -10.93 13.47
CA ASN A 47 -1.20 -12.13 13.39
C ASN A 47 -0.10 -12.15 14.47
N SER A 48 0.50 -11.00 14.79
CA SER A 48 1.47 -10.89 15.90
C SER A 48 0.80 -11.14 17.25
N LEU A 49 -0.38 -10.57 17.49
CA LEU A 49 -1.18 -10.78 18.68
C LEU A 49 -1.59 -12.24 18.85
N ALA A 50 -2.04 -12.89 17.76
CA ALA A 50 -2.46 -14.29 17.79
C ALA A 50 -1.31 -15.26 18.10
N LYS A 51 -0.06 -14.89 17.80
CA LYS A 51 1.14 -15.73 18.00
C LYS A 51 1.90 -15.44 19.29
N ALA A 52 1.68 -14.28 19.90
CA ALA A 52 2.44 -13.89 21.09
C ALA A 52 2.03 -14.71 22.32
N GLN A 53 3.02 -15.12 23.11
CA GLN A 53 2.86 -15.85 24.38
C GLN A 53 3.18 -14.92 25.58
N GLY A 54 2.70 -13.67 25.56
CA GLY A 54 3.08 -12.67 26.55
C GLY A 54 2.76 -11.24 26.11
N ASP A 55 3.43 -10.25 26.71
CA ASP A 55 3.14 -8.82 26.62
C ASP A 55 2.66 -8.32 25.24
N PHE A 56 1.36 -8.02 25.17
CA PHE A 56 0.65 -7.56 23.98
C PHE A 56 0.47 -6.03 23.96
N GLU A 57 0.83 -5.34 25.04
CA GLU A 57 0.45 -3.94 25.25
C GLU A 57 1.11 -3.03 24.23
N GLN A 58 2.39 -3.28 23.91
CA GLN A 58 3.08 -2.53 22.87
C GLN A 58 2.46 -2.74 21.48
N THR A 59 2.08 -3.97 21.14
CA THR A 59 1.45 -4.30 19.85
C THR A 59 0.07 -3.65 19.72
N ARG A 60 -0.73 -3.64 20.81
CA ARG A 60 -2.03 -2.95 20.86
C ARG A 60 -1.88 -1.44 20.74
N LEU A 61 -0.90 -0.85 21.42
CA LEU A 61 -0.60 0.57 21.31
C LEU A 61 -0.18 0.94 19.88
N ASP A 62 0.64 0.10 19.24
CA ASP A 62 1.07 0.30 17.86
C ASP A 62 -0.07 0.14 16.84
N LEU A 63 -0.98 -0.81 17.06
CA LEU A 63 -2.20 -0.96 16.28
C LEU A 63 -3.09 0.29 16.41
N SER A 64 -3.30 0.80 17.63
CA SER A 64 -4.07 2.03 17.84
C SER A 64 -3.47 3.25 17.13
N LYS A 65 -2.13 3.38 17.13
CA LYS A 65 -1.43 4.42 16.35
C LYS A 65 -1.59 4.23 14.83
N ALA A 66 -1.57 2.98 14.36
CA ALA A 66 -1.81 2.68 12.95
C ALA A 66 -3.24 3.06 12.55
N ASP A 67 -4.24 2.73 13.36
CA ASP A 67 -5.64 3.09 13.11
C ASP A 67 -5.85 4.61 13.05
N GLN A 68 -5.25 5.36 13.99
CA GLN A 68 -5.28 6.83 13.95
C GLN A 68 -4.70 7.38 12.64
N LEU A 69 -3.59 6.81 12.19
CA LEU A 69 -2.96 7.22 10.93
C LEU A 69 -3.79 6.85 9.71
N ILE A 70 -4.35 5.63 9.68
CA ILE A 70 -5.26 5.17 8.61
C ILE A 70 -6.48 6.09 8.52
N ASN A 71 -7.08 6.45 9.66
CA ASN A 71 -8.24 7.35 9.73
C ASN A 71 -7.94 8.79 9.25
N SER A 72 -6.67 9.17 9.17
CA SER A 72 -6.25 10.46 8.58
C SER A 72 -6.09 10.42 7.05
N CYS A 73 -6.21 9.23 6.45
CA CYS A 73 -6.04 9.02 5.01
C CYS A 73 -7.38 8.77 4.32
N MET A 74 -7.42 9.03 3.01
CA MET A 74 -8.51 8.52 2.16
C MET A 74 -8.28 7.01 1.92
N VAL A 75 -9.27 6.17 2.17
CA VAL A 75 -9.18 4.72 1.88
C VAL A 75 -9.94 4.40 0.60
N LEU A 76 -9.23 3.91 -0.41
CA LEU A 76 -9.75 3.49 -1.71
C LEU A 76 -10.24 2.04 -1.64
N PRO A 77 -11.50 1.76 -2.01
CA PRO A 77 -12.05 0.42 -1.98
C PRO A 77 -11.48 -0.46 -3.11
N PHE A 78 -11.28 -1.74 -2.83
CA PHE A 78 -11.11 -2.75 -3.87
C PHE A 78 -12.49 -3.11 -4.44
N ASP A 79 -12.91 -2.35 -5.45
CA ASP A 79 -14.24 -2.43 -6.05
C ASP A 79 -14.26 -3.27 -7.35
N HIS A 80 -15.40 -3.25 -8.06
CA HIS A 80 -15.56 -3.97 -9.32
C HIS A 80 -14.52 -3.58 -10.39
N ASN A 81 -14.17 -2.29 -10.49
CA ASN A 81 -13.18 -1.82 -11.46
C ASN A 81 -11.77 -2.29 -11.09
N SER A 82 -11.43 -2.21 -9.80
CA SER A 82 -10.19 -2.73 -9.23
C SER A 82 -10.05 -4.23 -9.50
N ALA A 83 -11.12 -5.01 -9.28
CA ALA A 83 -11.16 -6.44 -9.56
C ALA A 83 -10.96 -6.77 -11.05
N LYS A 84 -11.56 -6.00 -11.96
CA LYS A 84 -11.37 -6.20 -13.41
C LYS A 84 -9.92 -5.96 -13.83
N ILE A 85 -9.29 -4.91 -13.33
CA ILE A 85 -7.89 -4.61 -13.61
C ILE A 85 -6.98 -5.69 -13.02
N ALA A 86 -7.23 -6.10 -11.77
CA ALA A 86 -6.50 -7.20 -11.13
C ALA A 86 -6.61 -8.52 -11.92
N ALA A 87 -7.81 -8.89 -12.35
CA ALA A 87 -8.06 -10.07 -13.16
C ALA A 87 -7.37 -10.03 -14.53
N TYR A 88 -7.03 -8.84 -15.03
CA TYR A 88 -6.18 -8.69 -16.20
C TYR A 88 -4.69 -8.88 -15.85
N ILE A 89 -4.20 -8.21 -14.82
CA ILE A 89 -2.78 -8.19 -14.44
C ILE A 89 -2.31 -9.55 -13.92
N VAL A 90 -3.01 -10.11 -12.92
CA VAL A 90 -2.53 -11.27 -12.14
C VAL A 90 -2.22 -12.50 -13.00
N PRO A 91 -3.07 -12.93 -13.96
CA PRO A 91 -2.76 -14.09 -14.80
C PRO A 91 -1.58 -13.89 -15.75
N ARG A 92 -1.12 -12.64 -15.94
CA ARG A 92 0.01 -12.28 -16.81
C ARG A 92 1.32 -12.18 -16.04
N LEU A 93 1.28 -12.16 -14.71
CA LEU A 93 2.47 -12.22 -13.88
C LEU A 93 3.15 -13.60 -14.00
N PRO A 94 4.47 -13.68 -13.73
CA PRO A 94 5.16 -14.97 -13.67
C PRO A 94 4.50 -15.95 -12.68
N LYS A 95 4.51 -17.25 -13.01
CA LYS A 95 3.81 -18.27 -12.20
C LYS A 95 4.38 -18.46 -10.78
N ASN A 96 5.62 -18.07 -10.54
CA ASN A 96 6.34 -18.28 -9.28
C ASN A 96 6.64 -16.96 -8.54
N ILE A 97 5.77 -15.96 -8.66
CA ILE A 97 5.94 -14.73 -7.88
C ILE A 97 5.76 -14.97 -6.38
N PRO A 98 6.45 -14.20 -5.52
CA PRO A 98 6.15 -14.14 -4.10
C PRO A 98 4.68 -13.81 -3.83
N LYS A 99 4.15 -14.27 -2.69
CA LYS A 99 2.78 -13.94 -2.26
C LYS A 99 2.57 -12.44 -2.11
N ASP A 100 3.60 -11.71 -1.67
CA ASP A 100 3.54 -10.27 -1.45
C ASP A 100 3.37 -9.52 -2.79
N THR A 101 4.04 -9.98 -3.86
CA THR A 101 3.87 -9.44 -5.22
C THR A 101 2.43 -9.61 -5.74
N LEU A 102 1.72 -10.66 -5.35
CA LEU A 102 0.29 -10.80 -5.68
C LEU A 102 -0.54 -9.70 -5.02
N LEU A 103 -0.25 -9.38 -3.75
CA LEU A 103 -0.97 -8.34 -3.03
C LEU A 103 -0.63 -6.94 -3.58
N ASP A 104 0.64 -6.71 -3.93
CA ASP A 104 1.09 -5.50 -4.64
C ASP A 104 0.34 -5.32 -5.97
N ALA A 105 0.08 -6.41 -6.71
CA ALA A 105 -0.71 -6.35 -7.93
C ALA A 105 -2.15 -5.89 -7.69
N LEU A 106 -2.76 -6.30 -6.57
CA LEU A 106 -4.10 -5.86 -6.19
C LEU A 106 -4.11 -4.39 -5.71
N ILE A 107 -3.07 -3.95 -4.99
CA ILE A 107 -2.87 -2.55 -4.60
C ILE A 107 -2.70 -1.67 -5.85
N ALA A 108 -1.87 -2.09 -6.80
CA ALA A 108 -1.68 -1.40 -8.07
C ALA A 108 -2.98 -1.32 -8.88
N ALA A 109 -3.75 -2.42 -8.94
CA ALA A 109 -5.05 -2.44 -9.60
C ALA A 109 -6.04 -1.45 -8.95
N THR A 110 -6.04 -1.36 -7.61
CA THR A 110 -6.83 -0.35 -6.88
C THR A 110 -6.39 1.06 -7.25
N ALA A 111 -5.08 1.34 -7.23
CA ALA A 111 -4.57 2.67 -7.58
C ALA A 111 -4.98 3.06 -9.01
N LEU A 112 -4.82 2.16 -9.98
CA LEU A 112 -5.20 2.38 -11.37
C LEU A 112 -6.71 2.61 -11.55
N ALA A 113 -7.55 1.82 -10.89
CA ALA A 113 -9.01 1.96 -10.97
C ALA A 113 -9.50 3.33 -10.49
N HIS A 114 -8.81 3.90 -9.52
CA HIS A 114 -9.14 5.19 -8.90
C HIS A 114 -8.31 6.35 -9.46
N GLY A 115 -7.54 6.15 -10.54
CA GLY A 115 -6.76 7.22 -11.19
C GLY A 115 -5.53 7.70 -10.39
N HIS A 116 -5.01 6.87 -9.50
CA HIS A 116 -3.85 7.16 -8.65
C HIS A 116 -2.59 6.43 -9.13
N GLY A 117 -1.43 6.98 -8.74
CA GLY A 117 -0.16 6.24 -8.75
C GLY A 117 0.10 5.53 -7.41
N VAL A 118 1.17 4.75 -7.34
CA VAL A 118 1.60 4.07 -6.11
C VAL A 118 2.87 4.73 -5.57
N ALA A 119 2.83 5.09 -4.29
CA ALA A 119 4.02 5.42 -3.52
C ALA A 119 4.50 4.17 -2.77
N THR A 120 5.75 3.76 -2.99
CA THR A 120 6.31 2.49 -2.47
C THR A 120 7.84 2.58 -2.27
N ARG A 121 8.40 1.65 -1.49
CA ARG A 121 9.83 1.31 -1.49
C ARG A 121 10.15 0.06 -2.32
N ASN A 122 9.16 -0.78 -2.59
CA ASN A 122 9.29 -2.04 -3.32
C ASN A 122 9.24 -1.77 -4.83
N LYS A 123 10.21 -1.00 -5.32
CA LYS A 123 10.25 -0.54 -6.71
C LYS A 123 10.10 -1.71 -7.70
N ASP A 124 10.90 -2.75 -7.52
CA ASP A 124 11.03 -3.84 -8.49
C ASP A 124 9.72 -4.65 -8.62
N ASP A 125 9.01 -4.87 -7.50
CA ASP A 125 7.72 -5.57 -7.50
C ASP A 125 6.66 -4.78 -8.27
N PHE A 126 6.55 -3.48 -8.01
CA PHE A 126 5.59 -2.63 -8.71
C PHE A 126 5.99 -2.35 -10.16
N GLU A 127 7.28 -2.35 -10.51
CA GLU A 127 7.73 -2.30 -11.90
C GLU A 127 7.35 -3.57 -12.66
N LEU A 128 7.54 -4.75 -12.06
CA LEU A 128 7.07 -6.01 -12.62
C LEU A 128 5.55 -5.96 -12.86
N VAL A 129 4.78 -5.55 -11.87
CA VAL A 129 3.32 -5.38 -12.01
C VAL A 129 2.97 -4.39 -13.14
N GLY A 130 3.68 -3.27 -13.21
CA GLY A 130 3.50 -2.22 -14.21
C GLY A 130 3.64 -2.72 -15.65
N GLN A 131 4.58 -3.65 -15.90
CA GLN A 131 4.81 -4.26 -17.22
C GLN A 131 3.62 -5.08 -17.74
N HIS A 132 2.71 -5.49 -16.85
CA HIS A 132 1.56 -6.32 -17.17
C HIS A 132 0.21 -5.58 -17.09
N THR A 133 0.25 -4.24 -17.01
CA THR A 133 -0.95 -3.40 -17.02
C THR A 133 -1.63 -3.35 -18.40
N PRO A 134 -2.94 -3.09 -18.48
CA PRO A 134 -3.62 -2.86 -19.77
C PRO A 134 -3.00 -1.69 -20.54
N ASN A 135 -2.92 -1.77 -21.88
CA ASN A 135 -2.25 -0.75 -22.72
C ASN A 135 -2.76 0.68 -22.56
N ASN A 136 -4.01 0.86 -22.11
CA ASN A 136 -4.63 2.17 -21.87
C ASN A 136 -4.40 2.71 -20.45
N LEU A 137 -3.66 1.98 -19.61
CA LEU A 137 -3.35 2.34 -18.24
C LEU A 137 -1.83 2.38 -18.07
N THR A 138 -1.35 3.30 -17.23
CA THR A 138 0.08 3.40 -16.90
C THR A 138 0.22 3.52 -15.40
N LEU A 139 0.88 2.53 -14.80
CA LEU A 139 1.18 2.56 -13.37
C LEU A 139 2.29 3.58 -13.10
N ARG A 140 1.93 4.68 -12.44
CA ARG A 140 2.89 5.71 -12.03
C ARG A 140 3.43 5.36 -10.65
N LEU A 141 4.75 5.35 -10.51
CA LEU A 141 5.42 5.04 -9.25
C LEU A 141 6.09 6.29 -8.67
N ALA A 142 5.97 6.45 -7.36
CA ALA A 142 6.72 7.40 -6.57
C ALA A 142 7.56 6.62 -5.55
N ILE A 143 8.87 6.58 -5.76
CA ILE A 143 9.78 5.82 -4.89
C ILE A 143 10.16 6.73 -3.71
N TRP A 144 9.68 6.41 -2.51
CA TRP A 144 9.89 7.21 -1.31
C TRP A 144 10.78 6.46 -0.31
N THR A 145 11.94 7.02 0.01
CA THR A 145 12.92 6.39 0.90
C THR A 145 12.88 6.99 2.31
N PRO A 146 13.13 6.20 3.38
CA PRO A 146 13.17 6.66 4.77
C PRO A 146 14.18 7.76 5.09
#